data_AF-A0A1X7GU82-F1
#
_entry.id   AF-A0A1X7GU82-F1
#
_cell.length_a   1.000
_cell.length_b   1.000
_cell.length_c   1.000
_cell.angle_alpha   90.00
_cell.angle_beta   90.00
_cell.angle_gamma   90.00
#
_symmetry.space_group_name_H-M   'P 1'
#
loop_
_entity.id
_entity.type
_entity.pdbx_description
1 polymer ?
#
loop_
_entity_poly.entity_id
_entity_poly.type
_entity_poly.pdbx_seq_one_letter_code
_entity_poly.pdbx_strand_id
1 'polypeptide(L)' 'MNIFVIWLIMVIAWNFGFPNASPLEDVLVAVILFILNIAMKKFLKL' A
#
# COMPACT_ATOMS: atom_id res chain seq x y z
N MET A 1 -2.17 4.47 15.57
CA MET A 1 -2.52 3.46 14.56
C MET A 1 -1.24 2.93 13.96
N ASN A 2 -1.01 1.63 13.97
CA ASN A 2 0.22 1.10 13.40
C ASN A 2 0.18 1.34 11.88
N ILE A 3 1.19 2.01 11.32
CA ILE A 3 1.32 2.28 9.88
C ILE A 3 1.19 0.97 9.07
N PHE A 4 1.69 -0.13 9.64
CA PHE A 4 1.50 -1.49 9.14
C PHE A 4 0.03 -1.87 8.91
N VAL A 5 -0.89 -1.51 9.82
CA VAL A 5 -2.32 -1.84 9.70
C VAL A 5 -2.94 -1.08 8.53
N ILE A 6 -2.59 0.20 8.37
CA ILE A 6 -3.10 1.00 7.24
C ILE A 6 -2.55 0.43 5.92
N TRP A 7 -1.27 0.08 5.89
CA TRP A 7 -0.67 -0.58 4.72
C TRP A 7 -1.36 -1.91 4.39
N LEU A 8 -1.61 -2.76 5.38
CA LEU A 8 -2.28 -4.04 5.19
C LEU A 8 -3.69 -3.88 4.62
N ILE A 9 -4.45 -2.90 5.11
CA ILE A 9 -5.78 -2.57 4.56
C ILE A 9 -5.67 -2.17 3.08
N MET A 10 -4.68 -1.35 2.71
CA MET A 10 -4.48 -0.93 1.32
C MET A 10 -4.06 -2.10 0.42
N VAL A 11 -3.21 -3.02 0.90
CA VAL A 11 -2.83 -4.24 0.16
C VAL A 11 -4.04 -5.13 -0.09
N ILE A 12 -4.87 -5.35 0.93
CA ILE A 12 -6.11 -6.11 0.80
C ILE A 12 -7.04 -5.40 -0.20
N ALA A 13 -7.24 -4.09 -0.05
CA ALA A 13 -8.10 -3.33 -0.96
C ALA A 13 -7.63 -3.43 -2.43
N TRP A 14 -6.32 -3.41 -2.70
CA TRP A 14 -5.79 -3.62 -4.04
C TRP A 14 -6.07 -5.03 -4.57
N ASN A 15 -5.68 -6.07 -3.83
CA ASN A 15 -5.80 -7.46 -4.29
C ASN A 15 -7.26 -7.88 -4.54
N PHE A 16 -8.19 -7.43 -3.71
CA PHE A 16 -9.62 -7.73 -3.89
C PHE A 16 -10.33 -6.77 -4.85
N GLY A 17 -9.85 -5.53 -4.98
CA GLY A 17 -10.38 -4.57 -5.94
C GLY A 17 -9.98 -4.83 -7.39
N PHE A 18 -8.79 -5.43 -7.58
CA PHE A 18 -8.20 -5.71 -8.90
C PHE A 18 -7.69 -7.17 -8.97
N PRO A 19 -8.56 -8.19 -8.91
CA PRO A 19 -8.16 -9.60 -8.80
C PRO A 19 -7.45 -10.15 -10.06
N ASN A 20 -7.54 -9.46 -11.19
CA ASN A 20 -6.90 -9.85 -12.46
C ASN A 20 -5.71 -8.93 -12.81
N ALA A 21 -5.20 -8.16 -11.85
CA ALA A 21 -3.99 -7.36 -12.06
C ALA A 21 -2.85 -8.25 -12.52
N SER A 22 -2.09 -7.77 -13.50
CA SER A 22 -0.88 -8.40 -13.96
C SER A 22 0.23 -8.31 -12.91
N PRO A 23 1.21 -9.24 -12.92
CA PRO A 23 2.34 -9.18 -11.99
C PRO A 23 3.09 -7.84 -12.00
N LEU A 24 3.13 -7.15 -13.14
CA LEU A 24 3.76 -5.84 -13.25
C LEU A 24 2.97 -4.77 -12.49
N GLU A 25 1.64 -4.78 -12.59
CA GLU A 25 0.76 -3.84 -11.88
C GLU A 25 0.87 -4.04 -10.37
N ASP A 26 0.94 -5.29 -9.90
CA ASP A 26 1.14 -5.58 -8.48
C ASP A 26 2.47 -5.05 -7.94
N VAL A 27 3.54 -5.20 -8.72
CA VAL A 27 4.86 -4.63 -8.37
C VAL A 27 4.81 -3.11 -8.32
N LEU A 28 4.16 -2.46 -9.30
CA LEU A 28 4.02 -1.00 -9.32
C LEU A 28 3.23 -0.49 -8.12
N VAL A 29 2.13 -1.16 -7.76
CA VAL A 29 1.34 -0.77 -6.58
C VAL A 29 2.09 -1.02 -5.29
N ALA A 30 2.85 -2.11 -5.17
CA ALA A 30 3.73 -2.32 -4.02
C ALA A 30 4.73 -1.16 -3.83
N VAL A 31 5.31 -0.65 -4.92
CA VAL A 31 6.21 0.52 -4.90
C VAL A 31 5.45 1.79 -4.48
N ILE A 32 4.25 2.03 -5.01
CA ILE A 32 3.41 3.19 -4.63
C ILE A 32 3.05 3.14 -3.14
N LEU A 33 2.62 1.98 -2.64
CA LEU A 33 2.27 1.77 -1.24
C LEU A 33 3.49 1.92 -0.32
N PHE A 34 4.69 1.57 -0.78
CA PHE A 34 5.93 1.83 -0.05
C PHE A 34 6.23 3.33 0.07
N ILE A 35 6.09 4.08 -1.02
CA ILE A 35 6.27 5.54 -1.01
C ILE A 35 5.23 6.20 -0.09
N LEU A 36 3.97 5.74 -0.13
CA LEU A 36 2.92 6.19 0.78
C LEU A 36 3.29 5.93 2.25
N ASN A 37 3.82 4.77 2.59
CA ASN A 37 4.30 4.49 3.96
C ASN A 37 5.39 5.47 4.42
N ILE A 38 6.34 5.81 3.55
CA ILE A 38 7.39 6.79 3.86
C ILE A 38 6.77 8.17 4.10
N ALA A 39 5.87 8.60 3.22
CA ALA A 39 5.16 9.87 3.36
C ALA A 39 4.35 9.90 4.67
N MET A 40 3.62 8.83 4.98
CA MET A 40 2.80 8.71 6.18
C MET A 40 3.63 8.82 7.47
N LYS A 41 4.80 8.18 7.55
CA LYS A 41 5.73 8.35 8.70
C LYS A 41 6.08 9.82 8.91
N LYS A 42 6.33 10.55 7.83
CA LYS A 42 6.70 11.97 7.87
C LYS A 42 5.53 12.88 8.26
N PHE A 43 4.34 12.65 7.70
CA PHE A 43 3.16 13.51 7.90
C PHE A 43 2.41 13.23 9.20
N LEU A 44 2.30 11.97 9.61
CA LEU A 44 1.56 11.60 10.82
C LEU A 44 2.41 11.71 12.10
N LYS A 45 3.69 12.09 12.00
CA LYS A 45 4.68 12.11 13.10
C LYS A 45 4.64 10.81 13.94
N LEU A 46 4.45 9.68 13.26
CA LEU A 46 4.41 8.33 13.81
C LEU A 46 5.75 7.63 13.58
#